data_AF-A0A4Q4CJB8-F1
#
_entry.id   AF-A0A4Q4CJB8-F1
#
_cell.length_a   1.000
_cell.length_b   1.000
_cell.length_c   1.000
_cell.angle_alpha   90.00
_cell.angle_beta   90.00
_cell.angle_gamma   90.00
#
_symmetry.space_group_name_H-M   'P 1'
#
loop_
_entity.id
_entity.type
_entity.pdbx_description
1 polymer ?
#
loop_
_entity_poly.entity_id
_entity_poly.type
_entity_poly.pdbx_seq_one_letter_code
_entity_poly.pdbx_strand_id
1 'polypeptide(L)'
;MLDRLGLGDTRQLGRLRPGSSIRLPGLVLMRQRPGSAKGIVFMTVEDEYGVGNLVVYTDVSTRDRAALVAGRLLVAEGRIEREVERAEVPITHLLVRRLIDRSDLLNGLVVVDGPEAAAELAERTLGRADEVRRPEPGSRRAPKAKLPGSRDFR
;
A
#
# COMPACT_ATOMS: atom_id res chain seq x y z
N MET A 1 -8.07 4.78 -21.38
CA MET A 1 -6.95 3.88 -21.79
C MET A 1 -6.85 2.67 -20.86
N LEU A 2 -6.95 2.85 -19.53
CA LEU A 2 -6.98 1.77 -18.54
C LEU A 2 -8.19 0.82 -18.66
N ASP A 3 -9.41 1.34 -18.90
CA ASP A 3 -10.61 0.51 -19.07
C ASP A 3 -10.48 -0.51 -20.22
N ARG A 4 -9.76 -0.16 -21.31
CA ARG A 4 -9.52 -1.07 -22.43
C ARG A 4 -8.57 -2.22 -22.08
N LEU A 5 -7.79 -2.09 -21.01
CA LEU A 5 -6.91 -3.13 -20.46
C LEU A 5 -7.60 -3.95 -19.35
N GLY A 6 -8.89 -3.68 -19.10
CA GLY A 6 -9.63 -4.26 -17.97
C GLY A 6 -9.05 -3.85 -16.63
N LEU A 7 -8.44 -2.67 -16.55
CA LEU A 7 -7.93 -2.06 -15.32
C LEU A 7 -8.91 -0.97 -14.89
N GLY A 8 -9.23 -0.95 -13.61
CA GLY A 8 -10.05 0.09 -13.01
C GLY A 8 -9.24 1.23 -12.42
N ASP A 9 -9.92 2.10 -11.67
CA ASP A 9 -9.32 3.24 -10.97
C ASP A 9 -9.97 3.45 -9.59
N THR A 10 -9.43 4.37 -8.79
CA THR A 10 -9.93 4.66 -7.44
C THR A 10 -11.34 5.26 -7.43
N ARG A 11 -11.80 5.88 -8.53
CA ARG A 11 -13.19 6.34 -8.66
C ARG A 11 -14.14 5.16 -8.80
N GLN A 12 -13.76 4.14 -9.56
CA GLN A 12 -14.50 2.89 -9.66
C GLN A 12 -14.49 2.14 -8.32
N LEU A 13 -13.36 2.13 -7.60
CA LEU A 13 -13.29 1.59 -6.24
C LEU A 13 -14.34 2.25 -5.32
N GLY A 14 -14.48 3.59 -5.41
CA GLY A 14 -15.47 4.34 -4.66
C GLY A 14 -16.92 4.16 -5.13
N ARG A 15 -17.19 3.82 -6.40
CA ARG A 15 -18.55 3.78 -6.97
C ARG A 15 -19.15 2.37 -7.05
N LEU A 16 -18.31 1.35 -7.24
CA LEU A 16 -18.78 -0.02 -7.39
C LEU A 16 -19.35 -0.56 -6.08
N ARG A 17 -20.30 -1.49 -6.21
CA ARG A 17 -20.97 -2.13 -5.07
C ARG A 17 -19.98 -3.00 -4.27
N PRO A 18 -20.13 -3.10 -2.94
CA PRO A 18 -19.41 -4.12 -2.16
C PRO A 18 -19.56 -5.52 -2.78
N GLY A 19 -18.50 -6.32 -2.70
CA GLY A 19 -18.40 -7.65 -3.32
C GLY A 19 -18.04 -7.65 -4.82
N SER A 20 -18.03 -6.49 -5.49
CA SER A 20 -17.56 -6.37 -6.88
C SER A 20 -16.07 -6.67 -6.98
N SER A 21 -15.65 -7.26 -8.10
CA SER A 21 -14.23 -7.49 -8.37
C SER A 21 -13.67 -6.37 -9.26
N ILE A 22 -12.44 -5.94 -8.96
CA ILE A 22 -11.73 -4.89 -9.71
C ILE A 22 -10.24 -5.24 -9.78
N ARG A 23 -9.58 -4.76 -10.84
CA ARG A 23 -8.12 -4.80 -11.02
C ARG A 23 -7.61 -3.36 -10.92
N LEU A 24 -7.06 -2.99 -9.77
CA LEU A 24 -6.66 -1.62 -9.47
C LEU A 24 -5.15 -1.47 -9.67
N PRO A 25 -4.68 -0.76 -10.73
CA PRO A 25 -3.31 -0.31 -10.82
C PRO A 25 -3.07 0.82 -9.80
N GLY A 26 -1.86 0.91 -9.25
CA GLY A 26 -1.49 2.06 -8.43
C GLY A 26 -0.05 2.02 -7.93
N LEU A 27 0.53 3.20 -7.73
CA LEU A 27 1.84 3.38 -7.11
C LEU A 27 1.73 3.09 -5.62
N VAL A 28 2.68 2.32 -5.08
CA VAL A 28 2.64 1.96 -3.66
C VAL A 28 3.18 3.09 -2.81
N LEU A 29 2.32 3.63 -1.94
CA LEU A 29 2.68 4.69 -1.00
C LEU A 29 3.20 4.12 0.32
N MET A 30 2.52 3.13 0.89
CA MET A 30 2.91 2.53 2.16
C MET A 30 2.57 1.05 2.24
N ARG A 31 3.29 0.34 3.12
CA ARG A 31 3.01 -1.02 3.55
C ARG A 31 3.10 -1.10 5.07
N GLN A 32 2.12 -1.70 5.72
CA GLN A 32 2.13 -1.92 7.16
C GLN A 32 1.75 -3.36 7.48
N ARG A 33 2.54 -4.00 8.33
CA ARG A 33 2.23 -5.32 8.90
C ARG A 33 2.22 -5.20 10.43
N PRO A 34 1.10 -4.75 11.03
CA PRO A 34 1.00 -4.65 12.47
C PRO A 34 1.23 -6.00 13.14
N GLY A 35 2.00 -6.04 14.22
CA GLY A 35 2.31 -7.29 14.93
C GLY A 35 1.06 -8.03 15.45
N SER A 36 -0.03 -7.30 15.70
CA SER A 36 -1.32 -7.83 16.14
C SER A 36 -2.20 -8.38 15.01
N ALA A 37 -1.91 -8.10 13.74
CA ALA A 37 -2.80 -8.38 12.61
C ALA A 37 -2.67 -9.81 12.04
N LYS A 38 -2.12 -10.76 12.81
CA LYS A 38 -1.97 -12.19 12.44
C LYS A 38 -1.35 -12.42 11.04
N GLY A 39 -0.46 -11.53 10.62
CA GLY A 39 0.21 -11.62 9.32
C GLY A 39 -0.46 -10.88 8.15
N ILE A 40 -1.61 -10.26 8.37
CA ILE A 40 -2.26 -9.38 7.39
C ILE A 40 -1.38 -8.14 7.14
N VAL A 41 -1.28 -7.76 5.87
CA VAL A 41 -0.59 -6.56 5.43
C VAL A 41 -1.61 -5.56 4.89
N PHE A 42 -1.51 -4.32 5.35
CA PHE A 42 -2.25 -3.18 4.83
C PHE A 42 -1.34 -2.43 3.88
N MET A 43 -1.84 -2.07 2.70
CA MET A 43 -1.11 -1.21 1.77
C MET A 43 -1.98 -0.06 1.29
N THR A 44 -1.35 1.06 0.98
CA THR A 44 -2.00 2.18 0.31
C THR A 44 -1.36 2.35 -1.06
N VAL A 45 -2.20 2.38 -2.09
CA VAL A 45 -1.78 2.69 -3.46
C VAL A 45 -2.44 3.99 -3.94
N GLU A 46 -1.82 4.65 -4.90
CA GLU A 46 -2.34 5.89 -5.50
C GLU A 46 -2.40 5.78 -7.03
N ASP A 47 -3.46 6.35 -7.60
CA ASP A 47 -3.60 6.66 -9.02
C ASP A 47 -3.94 8.15 -9.20
N GLU A 48 -4.18 8.58 -10.44
CA GLU A 48 -4.43 10.00 -10.75
C GLU A 48 -5.70 10.57 -10.11
N TYR A 49 -6.58 9.71 -9.58
CA TYR A 49 -7.86 10.10 -9.02
C TYR A 49 -7.95 9.95 -7.50
N GLY A 50 -6.92 9.39 -6.86
CA GLY A 50 -6.78 9.34 -5.42
C GLY A 50 -6.14 8.06 -4.91
N VAL A 51 -6.45 7.72 -3.66
CA VAL A 51 -5.84 6.60 -2.94
C VAL A 51 -6.78 5.39 -2.82
N GLY A 52 -6.21 4.20 -2.92
CA GLY A 52 -6.86 2.92 -2.68
C GLY A 52 -6.23 2.19 -1.49
N ASN A 53 -7.08 1.73 -0.56
CA ASN A 53 -6.64 0.95 0.60
C ASN A 53 -6.75 -0.55 0.30
N LEU A 54 -5.66 -1.27 0.46
CA LEU A 54 -5.56 -2.70 0.16
C LEU A 54 -5.39 -3.50 1.45
N VAL A 55 -6.12 -4.61 1.54
CA VAL A 55 -5.97 -5.61 2.62
C VAL A 55 -5.44 -6.89 2.00
N VAL A 56 -4.24 -7.30 2.39
CA VAL A 56 -3.56 -8.49 1.86
C VAL A 56 -3.46 -9.54 2.97
N TYR A 57 -4.19 -10.64 2.81
CA TYR A 57 -4.15 -11.75 3.75
C TYR A 57 -2.88 -12.59 3.59
N THR A 58 -2.60 -13.39 4.63
CA THR A 58 -1.34 -14.15 4.77
C THR A 58 -1.07 -15.07 3.59
N ASP A 59 -2.10 -15.72 3.04
CA ASP A 59 -2.03 -16.59 1.86
C ASP A 59 -1.52 -15.83 0.63
N VAL A 60 -2.10 -14.66 0.34
CA VAL A 60 -1.69 -13.80 -0.78
C VAL A 60 -0.32 -13.20 -0.51
N SER A 61 -0.05 -12.73 0.71
CA SER A 61 1.25 -12.14 1.07
C SER A 61 2.41 -13.13 0.93
N THR A 62 2.14 -14.42 1.17
CA THR A 62 3.11 -15.50 1.03
C THR A 62 3.32 -15.85 -0.44
N ARG A 63 2.22 -16.03 -1.19
CA ARG A 63 2.26 -16.41 -2.60
C ARG A 63 2.86 -15.31 -3.48
N ASP A 64 2.44 -14.06 -3.27
CA ASP A 64 2.83 -12.91 -4.11
C ASP A 64 3.90 -12.04 -3.42
N ARG A 65 4.75 -12.67 -2.58
CA ARG A 65 5.73 -11.99 -1.73
C ARG A 65 6.65 -11.04 -2.48
N ALA A 66 7.12 -11.44 -3.67
CA ALA A 66 8.02 -10.61 -4.48
C ALA A 66 7.36 -9.28 -4.86
N ALA A 67 6.13 -9.33 -5.40
CA ALA A 67 5.35 -8.15 -5.74
C ALA A 67 5.01 -7.32 -4.50
N LEU A 68 4.61 -7.98 -3.40
CA LEU A 68 4.30 -7.32 -2.14
C LEU A 68 5.48 -6.52 -1.59
N VAL A 69 6.68 -7.11 -1.57
CA VAL A 69 7.86 -6.51 -0.92
C VAL A 69 8.53 -5.47 -1.82
N ALA A 70 8.71 -5.76 -3.11
CA ALA A 70 9.55 -4.95 -3.99
C ALA A 70 8.77 -4.07 -4.98
N GLY A 71 7.51 -4.39 -5.27
CA GLY A 71 6.78 -3.75 -6.36
C GLY A 71 6.41 -2.30 -6.06
N ARG A 72 6.90 -1.36 -6.87
CA ARG A 72 6.65 0.09 -6.75
C ARG A 72 5.37 0.51 -7.46
N LEU A 73 5.05 -0.14 -8.58
CA LEU A 73 3.78 -0.05 -9.26
C LEU A 73 3.13 -1.43 -9.23
N LEU A 74 1.92 -1.53 -8.70
CA LEU A 74 1.21 -2.80 -8.59
C LEU A 74 -0.10 -2.76 -9.35
N VAL A 75 -0.53 -3.91 -9.85
CA VAL A 75 -1.95 -4.18 -10.15
C VAL A 75 -2.48 -5.12 -9.08
N ALA A 76 -3.40 -4.64 -8.26
CA ALA A 76 -4.08 -5.40 -7.23
C ALA A 76 -5.43 -5.90 -7.78
N GLU A 77 -5.59 -7.22 -7.87
CA GLU A 77 -6.86 -7.85 -8.22
C GLU A 77 -7.55 -8.27 -6.92
N GLY A 78 -8.80 -7.85 -6.72
CA GLY A 78 -9.45 -8.07 -5.44
C GLY A 78 -10.94 -7.83 -5.44
N ARG A 79 -11.51 -7.90 -4.24
CA ARG A 79 -12.92 -7.62 -3.97
C ARG A 79 -13.10 -6.38 -3.13
N ILE A 80 -14.07 -5.56 -3.49
CA ILE A 80 -14.38 -4.33 -2.77
C ILE A 80 -15.14 -4.68 -1.50
N GLU A 81 -14.66 -4.18 -0.37
CA GLU A 81 -15.36 -4.17 0.92
C GLU A 81 -15.56 -2.74 1.39
N ARG A 82 -16.67 -2.50 2.08
CA ARG A 82 -17.00 -1.17 2.59
C ARG A 82 -17.36 -1.28 4.05
N GLU A 83 -16.52 -0.70 4.89
CA GLU A 83 -16.76 -0.62 6.31
C GLU A 83 -17.58 0.64 6.60
N VAL A 84 -18.83 0.43 7.01
CA VAL A 84 -19.80 1.51 7.26
C VAL A 84 -20.11 1.69 8.75
N GLU A 85 -19.75 0.72 9.60
CA GLU A 85 -20.18 0.69 11.00
C GLU A 85 -19.30 1.53 11.95
N ARG A 86 -18.06 1.83 11.57
CA ARG A 86 -17.05 2.38 12.49
C ARG A 86 -16.61 3.81 12.21
N ALA A 87 -17.11 4.44 11.15
CA ALA A 87 -16.65 5.75 10.72
C ALA A 87 -17.81 6.59 10.15
N GLU A 88 -17.81 7.88 10.46
CA GLU A 88 -18.73 8.88 9.88
C GLU A 88 -18.60 8.96 8.36
N VAL A 89 -17.39 8.69 7.84
CA VAL A 89 -17.12 8.50 6.40
C VAL A 89 -16.78 7.02 6.16
N PRO A 90 -17.53 6.31 5.31
CA PRO A 90 -17.31 4.88 5.08
C PRO A 90 -15.97 4.61 4.41
N ILE A 91 -15.19 3.70 4.98
CA ILE A 91 -13.87 3.34 4.46
C ILE A 91 -14.03 2.20 3.45
N THR A 92 -13.46 2.38 2.26
CA THR A 92 -13.46 1.36 1.21
C THR A 92 -12.11 0.68 1.14
N HIS A 93 -12.12 -0.66 1.20
CA HIS A 93 -10.95 -1.51 1.09
C HIS A 93 -11.07 -2.43 -0.12
N LEU A 94 -9.94 -2.77 -0.73
CA LEU A 94 -9.83 -3.87 -1.67
C LEU A 94 -9.20 -5.07 -0.96
N LEU A 95 -10.00 -6.11 -0.72
CA LEU A 95 -9.50 -7.42 -0.28
C LEU A 95 -8.72 -8.04 -1.45
N VAL A 96 -7.41 -8.04 -1.34
CA VAL A 96 -6.53 -8.47 -2.41
C VAL A 96 -6.56 -9.97 -2.54
N ARG A 97 -6.71 -10.45 -3.77
CA ARG A 97 -6.60 -11.86 -4.16
C ARG A 97 -5.37 -12.15 -4.98
N ARG A 98 -4.80 -11.15 -5.66
CA ARG A 98 -3.57 -11.26 -6.43
C ARG A 98 -2.86 -9.91 -6.51
N LEU A 99 -1.54 -9.91 -6.37
CA LEU A 99 -0.66 -8.78 -6.64
C LEU A 99 0.21 -9.08 -7.85
N ILE A 100 0.26 -8.14 -8.79
CA ILE A 100 1.10 -8.22 -9.97
C ILE A 100 2.03 -7.01 -9.95
N ASP A 101 3.34 -7.28 -9.92
CA ASP A 101 4.34 -6.22 -10.05
C ASP A 101 4.38 -5.70 -11.49
N ARG A 102 4.14 -4.39 -11.64
CA ARG A 102 4.25 -3.67 -12.91
C ARG A 102 5.28 -2.55 -12.86
N SER A 103 6.26 -2.66 -11.96
CA SER A 103 7.37 -1.72 -11.86
C SER A 103 8.21 -1.64 -13.13
N ASP A 104 8.09 -2.63 -14.04
CA ASP A 104 8.64 -2.59 -15.39
C ASP A 104 8.20 -1.34 -16.16
N LEU A 105 6.96 -0.91 -15.97
CA LEU A 105 6.39 0.26 -16.66
C LEU A 105 7.00 1.59 -16.20
N LEU A 106 7.65 1.62 -15.03
CA LEU A 106 8.30 2.82 -14.53
C LEU A 106 9.70 3.04 -15.12
N ASN A 107 10.31 2.00 -15.70
CA ASN A 107 11.70 2.06 -16.15
C ASN A 107 11.94 3.08 -17.29
N GLY A 108 10.89 3.43 -18.05
CA GLY A 108 10.96 4.41 -19.14
C GLY A 108 10.52 5.83 -18.77
N LEU A 109 10.09 6.07 -17.53
CA LEU A 109 9.64 7.40 -17.07
C LEU A 109 10.79 8.27 -16.56
N VAL A 110 11.95 7.67 -16.32
CA VAL A 110 13.15 8.36 -15.90
C VAL A 110 13.81 8.99 -17.13
N VAL A 111 13.43 10.23 -17.44
CA VAL A 111 14.18 11.10 -18.36
C VAL A 111 15.13 11.92 -17.49
N VAL A 112 16.40 11.62 -17.59
CA VAL A 112 17.48 12.25 -16.83
C VAL A 112 18.50 12.74 -17.83
N ASP A 113 18.90 14.00 -17.70
CA ASP A 113 19.92 14.60 -18.53
C ASP A 113 21.29 14.07 -18.13
N GLY A 114 21.64 12.93 -18.72
CA GLY A 114 22.94 12.31 -18.58
C GLY A 114 23.05 11.23 -17.50
N PRO A 115 24.10 10.39 -17.59
CA PRO A 115 24.28 9.21 -16.74
C PRO A 115 24.53 9.54 -15.27
N GLU A 116 25.06 10.71 -14.94
CA GLU A 116 25.26 11.17 -13.55
C GLU A 116 23.91 11.45 -12.86
N ALA A 117 23.00 12.17 -13.53
CA ALA A 117 21.67 12.44 -13.03
C ALA A 117 20.83 11.14 -12.90
N ALA A 118 21.04 10.18 -13.80
CA ALA A 118 20.45 8.85 -13.69
C ALA A 118 20.91 8.10 -12.44
N ALA A 119 22.21 8.12 -12.17
CA ALA A 119 22.80 7.44 -11.02
C ALA A 119 22.36 8.07 -9.70
N GLU A 120 22.31 9.40 -9.62
CA GLU A 120 21.83 10.13 -8.45
C GLU A 120 20.35 9.86 -8.16
N LEU A 121 19.49 9.92 -9.20
CA LEU A 121 18.07 9.63 -9.05
C LEU A 121 17.84 8.15 -8.70
N ALA A 122 18.60 7.23 -9.28
CA ALA A 122 18.54 5.83 -8.91
C ALA A 122 18.91 5.63 -7.44
N GLU A 123 20.01 6.23 -6.95
CA GLU A 123 20.37 6.16 -5.52
C GLU A 123 19.27 6.74 -4.60
N ARG A 124 18.65 7.86 -4.98
CA ARG A 124 17.59 8.50 -4.20
C ARG A 124 16.27 7.72 -4.23
N THR A 125 15.96 7.06 -5.33
CA THR A 125 14.70 6.30 -5.53
C THR A 125 14.80 4.86 -5.01
N LEU A 126 16.01 4.28 -4.98
CA LEU A 126 16.28 2.92 -4.47
C LEU A 126 16.49 2.89 -2.94
N GLY A 127 16.34 4.02 -2.25
CA GLY A 127 16.24 4.05 -0.79
C GLY A 127 15.06 3.19 -0.36
N ARG A 128 15.32 2.01 0.20
CA ARG A 128 14.30 1.17 0.82
C ARG A 128 13.54 2.08 1.78
N ALA A 129 12.22 2.24 1.57
CA ALA A 129 11.38 3.11 2.40
C ALA A 129 11.46 2.78 3.91
N ASP A 130 12.02 1.61 4.22
CA ASP A 130 12.12 1.01 5.54
C ASP A 130 13.56 1.05 6.12
N GLU A 131 14.59 1.40 5.33
CA GLU A 131 15.99 1.46 5.79
C GLU A 131 16.54 2.89 5.82
N VAL A 132 16.68 3.44 7.03
CA VAL A 132 17.43 4.69 7.25
C VAL A 132 18.92 4.38 7.12
N ARG A 133 19.55 4.76 5.99
CA ARG A 133 20.99 4.54 5.70
C ARG A 133 21.92 5.22 6.72
N ARG A 134 21.43 6.20 7.48
CA ARG A 134 22.08 6.80 8.67
C ARG A 134 21.04 7.04 9.77
N PRO A 135 20.88 6.12 10.74
CA PRO A 135 19.99 6.37 11.85
C PRO A 135 20.55 7.53 12.68
N GLU A 136 19.74 8.56 12.91
CA GLU A 136 20.03 9.58 13.93
C GLU A 136 20.29 8.86 15.27
N PRO A 137 21.44 9.09 15.94
CA PRO A 137 21.73 8.46 17.21
C PRO A 137 20.88 9.11 18.32
N GLY A 138 19.60 8.72 18.44
CA GLY A 138 18.73 9.34 19.43
C GLY A 138 17.33 8.77 19.65
N SER A 139 16.80 7.84 18.84
CA SER A 139 15.38 7.43 18.95
C SER A 139 15.10 6.22 19.86
N ARG A 140 16.01 5.86 20.80
CA ARG A 140 15.66 4.95 21.91
C ARG A 140 14.67 5.65 22.83
N ARG A 141 13.38 5.51 22.54
CA ARG A 141 12.28 5.97 23.39
C ARG A 141 12.40 5.30 24.77
N ALA A 142 12.42 6.11 25.82
CA ALA A 142 12.40 5.70 27.23
C ALA A 142 11.19 4.79 27.54
N PRO A 143 11.24 3.96 28.61
CA PRO A 143 10.22 2.95 28.89
C PRO A 143 8.83 3.56 29.13
N LYS A 144 7.80 2.78 28.76
CA LYS A 144 6.36 3.11 28.76
C LYS A 144 5.91 3.79 30.07
N ALA A 145 5.24 4.94 29.94
CA ALA A 145 4.40 5.48 31.01
C ALA A 145 3.26 4.49 31.33
N LYS A 146 3.03 4.21 32.62
CA LYS A 146 1.93 3.35 33.09
C LYS A 146 0.59 3.99 32.73
N LEU A 147 -0.28 3.22 32.06
CA LEU A 147 -1.68 3.61 31.85
C LEU A 147 -2.42 3.70 33.20
N PRO A 148 -3.24 4.74 33.44
CA PRO A 148 -4.09 4.78 34.63
C PRO A 148 -5.18 3.70 34.56
N GLY A 149 -5.55 3.18 35.74
CA GLY A 149 -6.49 2.06 35.89
C GLY A 149 -7.90 2.36 35.37
N SER A 150 -8.58 1.30 34.94
CA SER A 150 -9.96 1.32 34.44
C SER A 150 -10.93 1.92 35.47
N ARG A 151 -11.84 2.77 35.01
CA ARG A 151 -13.00 3.23 35.80
C ARG A 151 -14.18 2.33 35.48
N ASP A 152 -14.69 1.63 36.48
CA ASP A 152 -15.93 0.87 36.35
C ASP A 152 -17.12 1.84 36.38
N PHE A 153 -17.98 1.76 35.36
CA PHE A 153 -19.27 2.44 35.34
C PHE A 153 -20.34 1.49 35.88
N ARG A 154 -21.04 1.91 36.93
CA ARG A 154 -22.24 1.23 37.48
C ARG A 154 -23.47 1.54 36.66
#